data_AF-A0A1W9PCD4-F1
#
_entry.id   AF-A0A1W9PCD4-F1
#
_cell.length_a   1.000
_cell.length_b   1.000
_cell.length_c   1.000
_cell.angle_alpha   90.00
_cell.angle_beta   90.00
_cell.angle_gamma   90.00
#
_symmetry.space_group_name_H-M   'P 1'
#
loop_
_entity.id
_entity.type
_entity.pdbx_description
1 polymer ?
#
loop_
_entity_poly.entity_id
_entity_poly.type
_entity_poly.pdbx_seq_one_letter_code
_entity_poly.pdbx_strand_id
1 'polypeptide(L)'
;MIKKIVTGRLKTLTGLHIGTGEITENTDSPVYRNVNGDIVIPGTAIGGALRTLATRIAPHLEDKKCIALDENPQSKLCDCLVCNLFGPLNIGKNSEEGRASKLWIHDAVLKNDLKTSIRDGVGIDRETGTSSRKTRAKFDFEVVPKDSIFSFKIALQDNVTKDEETLLSCVLAEWREGREYLGGNIARGMGNIQLEDIKVFSIDLSNMDALMTFLKEDDEINAADEEKDWLERNINDARQLVKNDIDKEYLYNSFAQIDFVLKFIGGFVINDLLKSVQSGFDFCPKMENGKFIFPGSSFRGIFRSHAEKIARSLVTLNSSNASDFLNKCQACNPFADKEDPLTSCNVIFREYKHTHKKEEIKDDKLCLACQVFGSSFKGSRLYVSDGEMINSPEIKIMDFLAIDRFTGGGKEGAKFDALVLWQPKFKLRIFIENPKEWQLGWLMLVMKDLKEGLVSFGFGKNKWFGKVTIENETMKIGAISEVFIPSGLEKGSSYEGIFNTQILQLKELTEKDSKPIELWVKEFHKMLSDFRRVNNLVPASDTYFKDDVSDLYPKEVEL
;
A
#
# COMPACT_ATOMS: atom_id res chain seq x y z
N MET A 1 -13.17 35.59 -17.79
CA MET A 1 -13.52 34.49 -16.86
C MET A 1 -12.86 33.27 -17.45
N ILE A 2 -11.79 32.78 -16.83
CA ILE A 2 -10.99 31.69 -17.41
C ILE A 2 -11.41 30.39 -16.74
N LYS A 3 -12.04 29.49 -17.48
CA LYS A 3 -12.31 28.12 -17.01
C LYS A 3 -11.12 27.24 -17.39
N LYS A 4 -10.64 26.40 -16.47
CA LYS A 4 -9.59 25.42 -16.76
C LYS A 4 -10.09 24.00 -16.61
N ILE A 5 -9.58 23.10 -17.44
CA ILE A 5 -9.96 21.69 -17.47
C ILE A 5 -8.69 20.86 -17.48
N VAL A 6 -8.50 20.04 -16.45
CA VAL A 6 -7.45 19.05 -16.38
C VAL A 6 -8.02 17.71 -16.82
N THR A 7 -7.34 17.03 -17.74
CA THR A 7 -7.73 15.71 -18.25
C THR A 7 -6.56 14.75 -18.18
N GLY A 8 -6.86 13.45 -18.23
CA GLY A 8 -5.85 12.40 -18.30
C GLY A 8 -6.46 11.01 -18.32
N ARG A 9 -5.62 9.99 -18.09
CA ARG A 9 -6.01 8.59 -18.00
C ARG A 9 -5.57 8.01 -16.67
N LEU A 10 -6.51 7.52 -15.86
CA LEU A 10 -6.20 6.79 -14.63
C LEU A 10 -6.01 5.32 -14.94
N LYS A 11 -4.78 4.84 -14.86
CA LYS A 11 -4.41 3.45 -15.06
C LYS A 11 -4.25 2.73 -13.73
N THR A 12 -4.88 1.57 -13.57
CA THR A 12 -4.68 0.74 -12.37
C THR A 12 -3.33 -0.02 -12.46
N LEU A 13 -2.46 0.19 -11.48
CA LEU A 13 -1.18 -0.54 -11.34
C LEU A 13 -1.35 -1.86 -10.57
N THR A 14 -2.40 -1.96 -9.75
CA THR A 14 -2.85 -3.20 -9.10
C THR A 14 -4.35 -3.37 -9.25
N GLY A 15 -4.89 -4.51 -8.82
CA GLY A 15 -6.34 -4.69 -8.77
C GLY A 15 -7.02 -3.58 -7.94
N LEU A 16 -8.09 -3.00 -8.47
CA LEU A 16 -8.87 -1.93 -7.86
C LEU A 16 -10.22 -2.48 -7.37
N HIS A 17 -10.60 -2.15 -6.13
CA HIS A 17 -11.92 -2.47 -5.60
C HIS A 17 -12.58 -1.19 -5.09
N ILE A 18 -13.75 -0.85 -5.64
CA ILE A 18 -14.60 0.25 -5.16
C ILE A 18 -15.93 -0.37 -4.80
N GLY A 19 -16.12 -0.62 -3.50
CA GLY A 19 -17.32 -1.28 -3.01
C GLY A 19 -18.55 -0.37 -3.06
N THR A 20 -19.72 -0.96 -3.32
CA THR A 20 -21.02 -0.29 -3.22
C THR A 20 -21.52 -0.18 -1.78
N GLY A 21 -20.94 -0.96 -0.85
CA GLY A 21 -21.46 -1.15 0.50
C GLY A 21 -22.61 -2.16 0.59
N GLU A 22 -22.93 -2.84 -0.51
CA GLU A 22 -23.99 -3.84 -0.62
C GLU A 22 -23.40 -5.26 -0.75
N ILE A 23 -24.14 -6.27 -0.30
CA ILE A 23 -23.79 -7.70 -0.46
C ILE A 23 -24.66 -8.25 -1.61
N THR A 24 -24.07 -9.03 -2.52
CA THR A 24 -24.78 -9.64 -3.65
C THR A 24 -24.74 -11.17 -3.56
N GLU A 25 -25.57 -11.87 -4.34
CA GLU A 25 -25.56 -13.34 -4.39
C GLU A 25 -24.23 -13.92 -4.88
N ASN A 26 -23.47 -13.18 -5.70
CA ASN A 26 -22.25 -13.66 -6.36
C ASN A 26 -20.95 -13.28 -5.63
N THR A 27 -20.98 -12.27 -4.76
CA THR A 27 -19.81 -11.84 -3.97
C THR A 27 -20.25 -11.00 -2.78
N ASP A 28 -19.47 -11.09 -1.70
CA ASP A 28 -19.65 -10.32 -0.48
C ASP A 28 -19.46 -8.80 -0.70
N SER A 29 -18.70 -8.40 -1.74
CA SER A 29 -18.43 -6.99 -2.04
C SER A 29 -18.26 -6.75 -3.55
N PRO A 30 -19.30 -6.33 -4.27
CA PRO A 30 -19.25 -6.06 -5.71
C PRO A 30 -18.59 -4.72 -6.02
N VAL A 31 -18.12 -4.56 -7.26
CA VAL A 31 -17.60 -3.29 -7.79
C VAL A 31 -18.74 -2.35 -8.18
N TYR A 32 -18.58 -1.07 -7.86
CA TYR A 32 -19.50 -0.01 -8.22
C TYR A 32 -19.69 0.13 -9.74
N ARG A 33 -20.96 0.16 -10.16
CA ARG A 33 -21.39 0.40 -11.54
C ARG A 33 -22.41 1.52 -11.58
N ASN A 34 -22.40 2.32 -12.65
CA ASN A 34 -23.41 3.34 -12.87
C ASN A 34 -24.74 2.72 -13.37
N VAL A 35 -25.76 3.55 -13.58
CA VAL A 35 -27.08 3.13 -14.08
C VAL A 35 -27.06 2.46 -15.47
N ASN A 36 -26.00 2.69 -16.26
CA ASN A 36 -25.81 2.08 -17.57
C ASN A 36 -25.06 0.74 -17.49
N GLY A 37 -24.61 0.35 -16.29
CA GLY A 37 -23.81 -0.85 -16.06
C GLY A 37 -22.29 -0.66 -16.23
N ASP A 38 -21.83 0.56 -16.55
CA ASP A 38 -20.41 0.83 -16.69
C ASP A 38 -19.71 0.80 -15.32
N ILE A 39 -18.48 0.30 -15.29
CA ILE A 39 -17.63 0.37 -14.10
C ILE A 39 -17.11 1.80 -13.96
N VAL A 40 -17.36 2.41 -12.81
CA VAL A 40 -17.08 3.82 -12.55
C VAL A 40 -16.37 4.00 -11.21
N ILE A 41 -15.39 4.91 -11.20
CA ILE A 41 -14.83 5.47 -9.97
C ILE A 41 -15.58 6.78 -9.70
N PRO A 42 -16.34 6.89 -8.60
CA PRO A 42 -17.05 8.12 -8.26
C PRO A 42 -16.09 9.31 -8.10
N GLY A 43 -16.47 10.47 -8.62
CA GLY A 43 -15.70 11.71 -8.50
C GLY A 43 -15.49 12.13 -7.04
N THR A 44 -16.41 11.74 -6.15
CA THR A 44 -16.27 11.90 -4.69
C THR A 44 -15.13 11.06 -4.10
N ALA A 45 -14.90 9.85 -4.61
CA ALA A 45 -13.79 9.00 -4.18
C ALA A 45 -12.45 9.56 -4.64
N ILE A 46 -12.39 10.02 -5.90
CA ILE A 46 -11.21 10.72 -6.46
C ILE A 46 -10.94 12.00 -5.65
N GLY A 47 -11.97 12.80 -5.39
CA GLY A 47 -11.86 14.03 -4.61
C GLY A 47 -11.42 13.81 -3.18
N GLY A 48 -11.90 12.75 -2.53
CA GLY A 48 -11.44 12.36 -1.20
C GLY A 48 -9.95 12.04 -1.20
N ALA A 49 -9.48 11.21 -2.13
CA ALA A 49 -8.08 10.82 -2.23
C ALA A 49 -7.16 12.02 -2.56
N LEU A 50 -7.53 12.84 -3.56
CA LEU A 50 -6.80 14.06 -3.88
C LEU A 50 -6.72 15.02 -2.70
N ARG A 51 -7.83 15.21 -1.97
CA ARG A 51 -7.89 16.08 -0.79
C ARG A 51 -7.01 15.56 0.34
N THR A 52 -7.00 14.25 0.59
CA THR A 52 -6.16 13.66 1.64
C THR A 52 -4.69 13.90 1.36
N LEU A 53 -4.23 13.68 0.12
CA LEU A 53 -2.86 13.97 -0.26
C LEU A 53 -2.57 15.49 -0.19
N ALA A 54 -3.47 16.32 -0.71
CA ALA A 54 -3.34 17.78 -0.65
C ALA A 54 -3.20 18.28 0.81
N THR A 55 -3.95 17.69 1.74
CA THR A 55 -3.90 18.02 3.17
C THR A 55 -2.52 17.76 3.78
N ARG A 56 -1.82 16.74 3.30
CA ARG A 56 -0.49 16.36 3.79
C ARG A 56 0.65 17.11 3.11
N ILE A 57 0.44 17.57 1.87
CA ILE A 57 1.43 18.35 1.11
C ILE A 57 1.34 19.86 1.42
N ALA A 58 0.14 20.42 1.54
CA ALA A 58 -0.06 21.86 1.65
C ALA A 58 0.76 22.56 2.76
N PRO A 59 0.98 21.97 3.95
CA PRO A 59 1.80 22.59 4.97
C PRO A 59 3.26 22.84 4.54
N HIS A 60 3.77 22.13 3.54
CA HIS A 60 5.09 22.41 2.98
C HIS A 60 5.12 23.65 2.07
N LEU A 61 3.97 24.09 1.57
CA LEU A 61 3.83 25.23 0.64
C LEU A 61 3.33 26.50 1.35
N GLU A 62 2.58 26.38 2.45
CA GLU A 62 2.04 27.51 3.21
C GLU A 62 2.17 27.31 4.73
N ASP A 63 2.05 28.38 5.54
CA ASP A 63 2.10 28.24 7.02
C ASP A 63 0.83 27.64 7.63
N LYS A 64 -0.29 27.76 6.91
CA LYS A 64 -1.61 27.45 7.47
C LYS A 64 -1.97 25.99 7.26
N LYS A 65 -2.02 25.21 8.35
CA LYS A 65 -2.49 23.82 8.29
C LYS A 65 -4.01 23.72 8.16
N CYS A 66 -4.46 22.63 7.55
CA CYS A 66 -5.88 22.28 7.52
C CYS A 66 -6.35 21.83 8.91
N ILE A 67 -7.57 22.21 9.28
CA ILE A 67 -8.22 21.79 10.52
C ILE A 67 -8.41 20.26 10.62
N ALA A 68 -8.36 19.55 9.49
CA ALA A 68 -8.38 18.08 9.46
C ALA A 68 -7.19 17.45 10.19
N LEU A 69 -6.09 18.21 10.37
CA LEU A 69 -4.88 17.78 11.05
C LEU A 69 -4.85 18.22 12.53
N ASP A 70 -5.89 18.90 13.01
CA ASP A 70 -5.98 19.34 14.40
C ASP A 70 -6.61 18.27 15.28
N GLU A 71 -5.95 17.94 16.40
CA GLU A 71 -6.46 16.99 17.41
C GLU A 71 -7.75 17.48 18.07
N ASN A 72 -7.94 18.81 18.14
CA ASN A 72 -9.14 19.46 18.68
C ASN A 72 -9.66 20.49 17.66
N PRO A 73 -10.40 20.05 16.64
CA PRO A 73 -10.89 20.94 15.60
C PRO A 73 -11.83 21.98 16.22
N GLN A 74 -11.50 23.27 16.08
CA GLN A 74 -12.40 24.36 16.45
C GLN A 74 -13.64 24.33 15.53
N SER A 75 -14.79 24.79 16.01
CA SER A 75 -16.01 24.89 15.20
C SER A 75 -15.99 26.03 14.17
N LYS A 76 -14.80 26.54 13.81
CA LYS A 76 -14.64 27.65 12.86
C LYS A 76 -14.42 27.13 11.45
N LEU A 77 -14.89 27.90 10.47
CA LEU A 77 -14.63 27.62 9.06
C LEU A 77 -13.11 27.68 8.78
N CYS A 78 -12.58 26.65 8.13
CA CYS A 78 -11.17 26.60 7.76
C CYS A 78 -10.94 27.19 6.36
N ASP A 79 -9.99 28.11 6.27
CA ASP A 79 -9.62 28.90 5.09
C ASP A 79 -8.15 28.67 4.66
N CYS A 80 -7.59 27.51 5.00
CA CYS A 80 -6.32 27.05 4.42
C CYS A 80 -6.43 26.79 2.91
N LEU A 81 -5.31 26.68 2.22
CA LEU A 81 -5.21 26.43 0.78
C LEU A 81 -6.03 25.22 0.32
N VAL A 82 -6.00 24.14 1.10
CA VAL A 82 -6.77 22.92 0.82
C VAL A 82 -8.27 23.19 0.88
N CYS A 83 -8.73 23.87 1.93
CA CYS A 83 -10.16 24.18 2.10
C CYS A 83 -10.63 25.27 1.11
N ASN A 84 -9.74 26.15 0.64
CA ASN A 84 -10.06 27.13 -0.39
C ASN A 84 -10.32 26.43 -1.74
N LEU A 85 -9.51 25.42 -2.06
CA LEU A 85 -9.62 24.67 -3.30
C LEU A 85 -10.73 23.60 -3.27
N PHE A 86 -10.70 22.70 -2.27
CA PHE A 86 -11.62 21.56 -2.15
C PHE A 86 -12.92 21.87 -1.37
N GLY A 87 -13.08 23.10 -0.87
CA GLY A 87 -14.18 23.48 0.03
C GLY A 87 -13.91 23.17 1.52
N PRO A 88 -14.60 23.84 2.47
CA PRO A 88 -14.38 23.68 3.90
C PRO A 88 -14.94 22.35 4.44
N LEU A 89 -14.31 21.81 5.49
CA LEU A 89 -14.84 20.66 6.25
C LEU A 89 -15.79 21.13 7.35
N ASN A 90 -16.73 20.26 7.75
CA ASN A 90 -17.59 20.45 8.91
C ASN A 90 -18.35 21.79 8.91
N ILE A 91 -19.06 22.08 7.83
CA ILE A 91 -20.07 23.14 7.80
C ILE A 91 -21.14 22.74 8.83
N GLY A 92 -21.20 23.44 9.97
CA GLY A 92 -22.24 23.20 10.97
C GLY A 92 -23.61 23.34 10.30
N LYS A 93 -24.61 22.57 10.74
CA LYS A 93 -25.96 22.55 10.14
C LYS A 93 -26.64 23.93 10.02
N ASN A 94 -26.12 24.96 10.70
CA ASN A 94 -26.67 26.32 10.78
C ASN A 94 -25.69 27.44 10.34
N SER A 95 -24.58 27.16 9.65
CA SER A 95 -23.68 28.24 9.19
C SER A 95 -24.04 28.68 7.76
N GLU A 96 -24.46 29.94 7.59
CA GLU A 96 -24.58 30.62 6.29
C GLU A 96 -23.21 30.89 5.63
N GLU A 97 -22.11 30.61 6.34
CA GLU A 97 -20.72 30.85 5.92
C GLU A 97 -20.11 29.69 5.10
N GLY A 98 -20.94 28.94 4.36
CA GLY A 98 -20.47 27.90 3.45
C GLY A 98 -19.91 28.49 2.15
N ARG A 99 -18.86 27.87 1.59
CA ARG A 99 -18.40 28.16 0.23
C ARG A 99 -18.26 26.89 -0.58
N ALA A 100 -18.56 26.99 -1.88
CA ALA A 100 -18.39 25.89 -2.81
C ALA A 100 -16.91 25.57 -3.03
N SER A 101 -16.63 24.32 -3.40
CA SER A 101 -15.32 23.95 -3.93
C SER A 101 -15.08 24.65 -5.27
N LYS A 102 -13.84 25.03 -5.53
CA LYS A 102 -13.40 25.59 -6.81
C LYS A 102 -13.05 24.52 -7.85
N LEU A 103 -13.18 23.25 -7.51
CA LEU A 103 -12.94 22.12 -8.40
C LEU A 103 -14.18 21.23 -8.50
N TRP A 104 -14.46 20.76 -9.71
CA TRP A 104 -15.46 19.77 -10.01
C TRP A 104 -14.76 18.54 -10.57
N ILE A 105 -14.90 17.42 -9.87
CA ILE A 105 -14.26 16.16 -10.23
C ILE A 105 -15.34 15.28 -10.85
N HIS A 106 -15.14 14.92 -12.10
CA HIS A 106 -16.06 14.05 -12.80
C HIS A 106 -15.83 12.59 -12.42
N ASP A 107 -16.91 11.81 -12.49
CA ASP A 107 -16.84 10.36 -12.41
C ASP A 107 -15.92 9.81 -13.50
N ALA A 108 -15.02 8.91 -13.11
CA ALA A 108 -14.08 8.29 -14.03
C ALA A 108 -14.66 6.97 -14.53
N VAL A 109 -14.93 6.88 -15.83
CA VAL A 109 -15.56 5.71 -16.47
C VAL A 109 -14.49 4.82 -17.11
N LEU A 110 -14.61 3.50 -16.93
CA LEU A 110 -13.72 2.52 -17.56
C LEU A 110 -13.79 2.63 -19.09
N LYS A 111 -12.64 2.68 -19.76
CA LYS A 111 -12.53 2.87 -21.21
C LYS A 111 -12.09 1.63 -21.98
N ASN A 112 -11.47 0.66 -21.34
CA ASN A 112 -11.03 -0.59 -21.97
C ASN A 112 -11.87 -1.78 -21.53
N ASP A 113 -12.03 -2.74 -22.43
CA ASP A 113 -12.82 -3.97 -22.20
C ASP A 113 -12.02 -4.98 -21.38
N LEU A 114 -11.94 -4.76 -20.07
CA LEU A 114 -11.37 -5.70 -19.11
C LEU A 114 -12.46 -6.24 -18.19
N LYS A 115 -12.47 -7.57 -18.03
CA LYS A 115 -13.44 -8.24 -17.17
C LYS A 115 -12.98 -8.19 -15.72
N THR A 116 -13.93 -7.98 -14.81
CA THR A 116 -13.68 -8.10 -13.38
C THR A 116 -13.34 -9.54 -13.01
N SER A 117 -12.69 -9.70 -11.87
CA SER A 117 -12.35 -11.02 -11.31
C SER A 117 -12.69 -11.05 -9.82
N ILE A 118 -12.96 -12.24 -9.29
CA ILE A 118 -13.17 -12.42 -7.85
C ILE A 118 -11.82 -12.75 -7.21
N ARG A 119 -11.47 -12.06 -6.12
CA ARG A 119 -10.27 -12.36 -5.33
C ARG A 119 -10.65 -12.76 -3.90
N ASP A 120 -10.00 -13.83 -3.43
CA ASP A 120 -10.10 -14.26 -2.03
C ASP A 120 -9.01 -13.66 -1.16
N GLY A 121 -9.36 -13.32 0.08
CA GLY A 121 -8.42 -13.08 1.17
C GLY A 121 -8.20 -14.34 2.01
N VAL A 122 -6.94 -14.64 2.38
CA VAL A 122 -6.62 -15.73 3.31
C VAL A 122 -5.66 -15.25 4.40
N GLY A 123 -6.00 -15.50 5.66
CA GLY A 123 -5.09 -15.26 6.80
C GLY A 123 -3.98 -16.31 6.90
N ILE A 124 -2.78 -15.94 7.34
CA ILE A 124 -1.63 -16.86 7.53
C ILE A 124 -1.35 -17.02 9.02
N ASP A 125 -1.43 -18.25 9.51
CA ASP A 125 -1.07 -18.64 10.86
C ASP A 125 0.45 -18.48 11.09
N ARG A 126 0.85 -17.85 12.19
CA ARG A 126 2.24 -17.43 12.43
C ARG A 126 3.14 -18.52 13.01
N GLU A 127 2.56 -19.52 13.66
CA GLU A 127 3.30 -20.66 14.21
C GLU A 127 3.55 -21.69 13.13
N THR A 128 2.51 -22.00 12.35
CA THR A 128 2.54 -23.09 11.36
C THR A 128 2.91 -22.61 9.96
N GLY A 129 2.78 -21.31 9.67
CA GLY A 129 2.97 -20.75 8.32
C GLY A 129 1.91 -21.20 7.30
N THR A 130 0.79 -21.77 7.76
CA THR A 130 -0.33 -22.28 6.93
C THR A 130 -1.52 -21.33 6.91
N SER A 131 -2.53 -21.59 6.06
CA SER A 131 -3.78 -20.81 6.04
C SER A 131 -4.53 -20.95 7.37
N SER A 132 -4.87 -19.81 8.00
CA SER A 132 -5.64 -19.78 9.24
C SER A 132 -7.05 -20.35 9.02
N ARG A 133 -7.46 -21.28 9.89
CA ARG A 133 -8.78 -21.95 9.84
C ARG A 133 -9.90 -21.15 10.52
N LYS A 134 -9.60 -19.99 11.14
CA LYS A 134 -10.60 -19.16 11.82
C LYS A 134 -11.59 -18.55 10.81
N THR A 135 -12.89 -18.58 11.12
CA THR A 135 -14.02 -18.23 10.23
C THR A 135 -14.00 -16.80 9.66
N ARG A 136 -13.24 -15.87 10.26
CA ARG A 136 -13.08 -14.48 9.74
C ARG A 136 -11.89 -14.30 8.78
N ALA A 137 -11.19 -15.38 8.43
CA ALA A 137 -9.97 -15.31 7.62
C ALA A 137 -10.19 -15.55 6.12
N LYS A 138 -11.42 -15.87 5.68
CA LYS A 138 -11.80 -16.04 4.28
C LYS A 138 -12.97 -15.13 3.95
N PHE A 139 -12.83 -14.33 2.91
CA PHE A 139 -13.86 -13.46 2.32
C PHE A 139 -13.47 -13.23 0.86
N ASP A 140 -14.46 -13.02 0.00
CA ASP A 140 -14.25 -12.68 -1.40
C ASP A 140 -14.67 -11.24 -1.70
N PHE A 141 -14.21 -10.71 -2.82
CA PHE A 141 -14.63 -9.41 -3.33
C PHE A 141 -14.31 -9.31 -4.81
N GLU A 142 -15.14 -8.56 -5.54
CA GLU A 142 -14.95 -8.30 -6.95
C GLU A 142 -13.85 -7.24 -7.16
N VAL A 143 -12.98 -7.46 -8.14
CA VAL A 143 -11.81 -6.63 -8.42
C VAL A 143 -11.79 -6.26 -9.89
N VAL A 144 -11.63 -4.96 -10.14
CA VAL A 144 -11.22 -4.42 -11.42
C VAL A 144 -9.74 -4.74 -11.62
N PRO A 145 -9.36 -5.43 -12.69
CA PRO A 145 -7.99 -5.91 -12.87
C PRO A 145 -6.99 -4.76 -13.06
N LYS A 146 -5.70 -5.09 -12.89
CA LYS A 146 -4.59 -4.23 -13.31
C LYS A 146 -4.72 -3.86 -14.80
N ASP A 147 -4.12 -2.75 -15.19
CA ASP A 147 -4.12 -2.18 -16.55
C ASP A 147 -5.50 -1.71 -17.03
N SER A 148 -6.47 -1.56 -16.12
CA SER A 148 -7.74 -0.90 -16.38
C SER A 148 -7.53 0.60 -16.50
N ILE A 149 -8.13 1.20 -17.53
CA ILE A 149 -7.95 2.62 -17.88
C ILE A 149 -9.27 3.34 -17.69
N PHE A 150 -9.29 4.32 -16.80
CA PHE A 150 -10.44 5.17 -16.54
C PHE A 150 -10.20 6.58 -17.06
N SER A 151 -11.25 7.26 -17.54
CA SER A 151 -11.16 8.68 -17.93
C SER A 151 -10.95 9.57 -16.71
N PHE A 152 -10.07 10.55 -16.78
CA PHE A 152 -9.88 11.54 -15.72
C PHE A 152 -10.25 12.93 -16.19
N LYS A 153 -11.09 13.65 -15.44
CA LYS A 153 -11.45 15.04 -15.73
C LYS A 153 -11.72 15.83 -14.45
N ILE A 154 -11.03 16.96 -14.30
CA ILE A 154 -11.27 17.96 -13.26
C ILE A 154 -11.52 19.31 -13.95
N ALA A 155 -12.63 19.96 -13.64
CA ALA A 155 -12.88 21.34 -14.06
C ALA A 155 -12.60 22.30 -12.89
N LEU A 156 -11.88 23.38 -13.17
CA LEU A 156 -11.54 24.44 -12.21
C LEU A 156 -12.40 25.68 -12.49
N GLN A 157 -12.85 26.32 -11.40
CA GLN A 157 -13.55 27.60 -11.45
C GLN A 157 -12.57 28.74 -11.77
N ASP A 158 -13.10 29.89 -12.15
CA ASP A 158 -12.35 31.05 -12.66
C ASP A 158 -11.60 31.84 -11.58
N ASN A 159 -11.88 31.57 -10.30
CA ASN A 159 -11.29 32.23 -9.14
C ASN A 159 -10.22 31.36 -8.44
N VAL A 160 -9.72 30.30 -9.09
CA VAL A 160 -8.60 29.51 -8.58
C VAL A 160 -7.32 30.36 -8.59
N THR A 161 -6.64 30.44 -7.45
CA THR A 161 -5.41 31.24 -7.31
C THR A 161 -4.19 30.45 -7.78
N LYS A 162 -3.08 31.14 -8.02
CA LYS A 162 -1.81 30.52 -8.40
C LYS A 162 -1.29 29.52 -7.35
N ASP A 163 -1.47 29.80 -6.07
CA ASP A 163 -1.07 28.89 -4.99
C ASP A 163 -1.95 27.62 -4.98
N GLU A 164 -3.24 27.76 -5.29
CA GLU A 164 -4.17 26.64 -5.39
C GLU A 164 -3.85 25.76 -6.61
N GLU A 165 -3.51 26.37 -7.76
CA GLU A 165 -2.99 25.65 -8.93
C GLU A 165 -1.69 24.90 -8.61
N THR A 166 -0.79 25.55 -7.85
CA THR A 166 0.48 24.98 -7.39
C THR A 166 0.23 23.74 -6.52
N LEU A 167 -0.65 23.82 -5.52
CA LEU A 167 -1.02 22.68 -4.67
C LEU A 167 -1.61 21.53 -5.49
N LEU A 168 -2.56 21.82 -6.38
CA LEU A 168 -3.17 20.80 -7.23
C LEU A 168 -2.11 20.11 -8.11
N SER A 169 -1.19 20.88 -8.67
CA SER A 169 -0.09 20.36 -9.50
C SER A 169 0.82 19.41 -8.73
N CYS A 170 1.16 19.72 -7.48
CA CYS A 170 1.93 18.82 -6.61
C CYS A 170 1.20 17.49 -6.38
N VAL A 171 -0.11 17.54 -6.12
CA VAL A 171 -0.94 16.35 -5.89
C VAL A 171 -1.03 15.50 -7.16
N LEU A 172 -1.27 16.12 -8.32
CA LEU A 172 -1.31 15.43 -9.61
C LEU A 172 0.05 14.83 -10.00
N ALA A 173 1.15 15.45 -9.59
CA ALA A 173 2.49 14.90 -9.80
C ALA A 173 2.67 13.56 -9.06
N GLU A 174 2.22 13.45 -7.81
CA GLU A 174 2.29 12.17 -7.07
C GLU A 174 1.43 11.07 -7.72
N TRP A 175 0.26 11.44 -8.24
CA TRP A 175 -0.59 10.53 -9.00
C TRP A 175 0.08 10.10 -10.32
N ARG A 176 0.79 11.01 -11.00
CA ARG A 176 1.57 10.71 -12.21
C ARG A 176 2.69 9.71 -11.95
N GLU A 177 3.36 9.82 -10.80
CA GLU A 177 4.44 8.91 -10.42
C GLU A 177 3.92 7.57 -9.84
N GLY A 178 2.59 7.41 -9.72
CA GLY A 178 1.97 6.16 -9.27
C GLY A 178 2.10 5.91 -7.76
N ARG A 179 2.25 6.98 -6.97
CA ARG A 179 2.47 6.90 -5.50
C ARG A 179 1.18 6.96 -4.68
N GLU A 180 0.03 6.80 -5.32
CA GLU A 180 -1.27 6.95 -4.68
C GLU A 180 -2.17 5.73 -4.83
N TYR A 181 -3.11 5.62 -3.90
CA TYR A 181 -3.99 4.47 -3.74
C TYR A 181 -5.45 4.90 -3.59
N LEU A 182 -6.35 4.16 -4.23
CA LEU A 182 -7.77 4.48 -4.28
C LEU A 182 -8.64 3.25 -3.99
N GLY A 183 -9.74 3.46 -3.27
CA GLY A 183 -10.75 2.44 -3.02
C GLY A 183 -10.50 1.60 -1.75
N GLY A 184 -11.06 0.39 -1.73
CA GLY A 184 -11.00 -0.54 -0.61
C GLY A 184 -9.76 -1.41 -0.62
N ASN A 185 -9.45 -2.04 0.52
CA ASN A 185 -8.36 -3.00 0.67
C ASN A 185 -6.95 -2.46 0.29
N ILE A 186 -6.74 -1.15 0.33
CA ILE A 186 -5.44 -0.50 0.04
C ILE A 186 -4.30 -1.13 0.85
N ALA A 187 -4.52 -1.36 2.15
CA ALA A 187 -3.54 -1.99 3.02
C ALA A 187 -3.16 -3.44 2.61
N ARG A 188 -3.90 -4.06 1.68
CA ARG A 188 -3.64 -5.37 1.11
C ARG A 188 -3.01 -5.29 -0.30
N GLY A 189 -2.58 -4.12 -0.75
CA GLY A 189 -1.90 -3.93 -2.04
C GLY A 189 -2.83 -3.59 -3.21
N MET A 190 -4.07 -3.17 -2.92
CA MET A 190 -5.06 -2.83 -3.95
C MET A 190 -5.15 -1.34 -4.19
N GLY A 191 -5.70 -1.00 -5.35
CA GLY A 191 -6.07 0.37 -5.66
C GLY A 191 -4.91 1.28 -6.03
N ASN A 192 -3.70 0.75 -6.25
CA ASN A 192 -2.60 1.58 -6.73
C ASN A 192 -2.92 2.04 -8.15
N ILE A 193 -2.83 3.35 -8.38
CA ILE A 193 -3.20 3.99 -9.64
C ILE A 193 -2.06 4.90 -10.12
N GLN A 194 -2.03 5.11 -11.43
CA GLN A 194 -1.13 6.06 -12.08
C GLN A 194 -1.95 6.97 -13.00
N LEU A 195 -1.68 8.28 -12.94
CA LEU A 195 -2.28 9.25 -13.86
C LEU A 195 -1.35 9.49 -15.06
N GLU A 196 -1.81 9.10 -16.25
CA GLU A 196 -1.10 9.26 -17.51
C GLU A 196 -1.71 10.39 -18.36
N ASP A 197 -0.92 10.93 -19.30
CA ASP A 197 -1.33 11.92 -20.30
C ASP A 197 -2.07 13.13 -19.74
N ILE A 198 -1.52 13.75 -18.70
CA ILE A 198 -2.09 14.93 -18.07
C ILE A 198 -2.05 16.09 -19.07
N LYS A 199 -3.22 16.58 -19.46
CA LYS A 199 -3.38 17.77 -20.30
C LYS A 199 -4.25 18.79 -19.61
N VAL A 200 -3.89 20.06 -19.77
CA VAL A 200 -4.62 21.19 -19.18
C VAL A 200 -5.08 22.09 -20.30
N PHE A 201 -6.35 22.42 -20.28
CA PHE A 201 -6.99 23.28 -21.25
C PHE A 201 -7.57 24.51 -20.55
N SER A 202 -7.54 25.67 -21.21
CA SER A 202 -8.21 26.86 -20.72
C SER A 202 -9.14 27.48 -21.75
N ILE A 203 -10.22 28.06 -21.24
CA ILE A 203 -11.28 28.70 -22.03
C ILE A 203 -11.50 30.07 -21.44
N ASP A 204 -11.25 31.13 -22.21
CA ASP A 204 -11.62 32.48 -21.82
C ASP A 204 -13.08 32.77 -22.19
N LEU A 205 -13.98 32.55 -21.23
CA LEU A 205 -15.42 32.82 -21.37
C LEU A 205 -15.75 34.32 -21.42
N SER A 206 -14.77 35.21 -21.25
CA SER A 206 -14.97 36.64 -21.53
C SER A 206 -14.88 36.96 -23.02
N ASN A 207 -14.32 36.06 -23.83
CA ASN A 207 -14.33 36.16 -25.27
C ASN A 207 -15.65 35.58 -25.84
N MET A 208 -16.36 36.37 -26.65
CA MET A 208 -17.66 35.98 -27.20
C MET A 208 -17.57 34.75 -28.12
N ASP A 209 -16.55 34.65 -28.96
CA ASP A 209 -16.40 33.52 -29.90
C ASP A 209 -16.08 32.22 -29.15
N ALA A 210 -15.22 32.30 -28.13
CA ALA A 210 -14.89 31.16 -27.26
C ALA A 210 -16.13 30.71 -26.46
N LEU A 211 -16.89 31.65 -25.89
CA LEU A 211 -18.14 31.35 -25.19
C LEU A 211 -19.17 30.68 -26.11
N MET A 212 -19.36 31.19 -27.32
CA MET A 212 -20.30 30.62 -28.28
C MET A 212 -19.88 29.23 -28.76
N THR A 213 -18.58 28.96 -28.86
CA THR A 213 -18.05 27.62 -29.19
C THR A 213 -18.29 26.66 -28.03
N PHE A 214 -17.96 27.09 -26.81
CA PHE A 214 -18.19 26.32 -25.57
C PHE A 214 -19.66 25.93 -25.38
N LEU A 215 -20.61 26.82 -25.71
CA LEU A 215 -22.05 26.53 -25.57
C LEU A 215 -22.61 25.60 -26.67
N LYS A 216 -21.89 25.45 -27.80
CA LYS A 216 -22.34 24.62 -28.94
C LYS A 216 -21.74 23.21 -28.92
N GLU A 217 -20.54 23.04 -28.39
CA GLU A 217 -19.82 21.78 -28.36
C GLU A 217 -20.27 20.92 -27.17
N ASP A 218 -20.42 19.61 -27.39
CA ASP A 218 -20.72 18.65 -26.32
C ASP A 218 -19.49 18.42 -25.41
N ASP A 219 -18.28 18.49 -25.98
CA ASP A 219 -17.02 18.43 -25.24
C ASP A 219 -16.39 19.81 -25.14
N GLU A 220 -16.37 20.35 -23.92
CA GLU A 220 -15.79 21.64 -23.57
C GLU A 220 -14.33 21.81 -24.05
N ILE A 221 -13.58 20.71 -24.23
CA ILE A 221 -12.19 20.73 -24.71
C ILE A 221 -12.10 21.25 -26.15
N ASN A 222 -13.11 21.06 -26.98
CA ASN A 222 -13.13 21.53 -28.37
C ASN A 222 -13.12 23.06 -28.49
N ALA A 223 -13.55 23.75 -27.42
CA ALA A 223 -13.56 25.21 -27.32
C ALA A 223 -12.35 25.78 -26.58
N ALA A 224 -11.36 24.95 -26.25
CA ALA A 224 -10.29 25.27 -25.31
C ALA A 224 -8.90 25.24 -25.93
N ASP A 225 -8.02 26.09 -25.42
CA ASP A 225 -6.60 26.10 -25.78
C ASP A 225 -5.79 25.26 -24.78
N GLU A 226 -4.87 24.42 -25.27
CA GLU A 226 -4.01 23.61 -24.42
C GLU A 226 -2.90 24.46 -23.76
N GLU A 227 -2.89 24.51 -22.42
CA GLU A 227 -1.83 25.11 -21.63
C GLU A 227 -0.65 24.15 -21.48
N LYS A 228 0.26 24.19 -22.45
CA LYS A 228 1.50 23.41 -22.42
C LYS A 228 2.33 23.72 -21.17
N ASP A 229 2.94 22.68 -20.63
CA ASP A 229 3.84 22.73 -19.47
C ASP A 229 3.22 23.32 -18.18
N TRP A 230 1.88 23.45 -18.08
CA TRP A 230 1.21 23.97 -16.88
C TRP A 230 1.64 23.21 -15.62
N LEU A 231 1.64 21.87 -15.70
CA LEU A 231 2.01 21.01 -14.59
C LEU A 231 3.47 21.23 -14.16
N GLU A 232 4.41 21.22 -15.10
CA GLU A 232 5.84 21.39 -14.81
C GLU A 232 6.18 22.79 -14.30
N ARG A 233 5.55 23.84 -14.84
CA ARG A 233 5.72 25.21 -14.34
C ARG A 233 5.31 25.31 -12.87
N ASN A 234 4.12 24.81 -12.53
CA ASN A 234 3.61 24.85 -11.16
C ASN A 234 4.43 23.98 -10.19
N ILE A 235 4.92 22.80 -10.63
CA ILE A 235 5.80 21.97 -9.81
C ILE A 235 7.13 22.71 -9.54
N ASN A 236 7.69 23.40 -10.52
CA ASN A 236 8.91 24.19 -10.33
C ASN A 236 8.70 25.36 -9.37
N ASP A 237 7.57 26.05 -9.46
CA ASP A 237 7.19 27.09 -8.49
C ASP A 237 7.07 26.49 -7.09
N ALA A 238 6.40 25.34 -6.95
CA ALA A 238 6.24 24.64 -5.67
C ALA A 238 7.59 24.31 -5.02
N ARG A 239 8.57 23.81 -5.79
CA ARG A 239 9.92 23.48 -5.29
C ARG A 239 10.63 24.67 -4.65
N GLN A 240 10.33 25.89 -5.08
CA GLN A 240 10.89 27.12 -4.50
C GLN A 240 10.18 27.55 -3.21
N LEU A 241 8.92 27.15 -3.04
CA LEU A 241 8.10 27.46 -1.87
C LEU A 241 8.24 26.46 -0.72
N VAL A 242 8.81 25.28 -0.99
CA VAL A 242 8.98 24.21 0.01
C VAL A 242 9.72 24.72 1.24
N LYS A 243 9.08 24.57 2.39
CA LYS A 243 9.64 24.88 3.71
C LYS A 243 10.39 23.68 4.29
N ASN A 244 11.60 23.91 4.79
CA ASN A 244 12.49 22.84 5.25
C ASN A 244 12.26 22.39 6.71
N ASP A 245 11.55 23.16 7.54
CA ASP A 245 11.56 23.01 9.00
C ASP A 245 10.33 22.34 9.62
N ILE A 246 9.47 21.70 8.81
CA ILE A 246 8.21 21.13 9.30
C ILE A 246 8.34 19.62 9.53
N ASP A 247 8.94 19.23 10.65
CA ASP A 247 9.07 17.82 11.05
C ASP A 247 7.81 17.32 11.79
N LYS A 248 6.82 16.87 11.01
CA LYS A 248 5.60 16.23 11.52
C LYS A 248 5.32 14.93 10.77
N GLU A 249 5.21 13.82 11.51
CA GLU A 249 5.06 12.47 10.94
C GLU A 249 3.80 12.27 10.09
N TYR A 250 2.74 13.06 10.32
CA TYR A 250 1.47 12.96 9.59
C TYR A 250 1.49 13.64 8.21
N LEU A 251 2.48 14.47 7.92
CA LEU A 251 2.67 15.09 6.61
C LEU A 251 3.18 14.06 5.60
N TYR A 252 3.49 14.46 4.38
CA TYR A 252 4.11 13.58 3.39
C TYR A 252 5.52 14.09 3.07
N ASN A 253 6.45 13.70 3.93
CA ASN A 253 7.80 14.24 4.01
C ASN A 253 8.78 13.46 3.12
N SER A 254 8.59 12.15 3.02
CA SER A 254 9.48 11.28 2.27
C SER A 254 8.80 9.98 1.84
N PHE A 255 9.44 9.25 0.93
CA PHE A 255 9.05 7.91 0.55
C PHE A 255 10.27 7.04 0.25
N ALA A 256 10.08 5.73 0.29
CA ALA A 256 10.99 4.78 -0.33
C ALA A 256 10.23 3.79 -1.21
N GLN A 257 10.80 3.48 -2.37
CA GLN A 257 10.27 2.55 -3.35
C GLN A 257 11.34 1.52 -3.67
N ILE A 258 11.05 0.24 -3.43
CA ILE A 258 11.95 -0.87 -3.72
C ILE A 258 11.37 -1.66 -4.88
N ASP A 259 12.05 -1.66 -6.02
CA ASP A 259 11.69 -2.46 -7.20
C ASP A 259 12.64 -3.65 -7.32
N PHE A 260 12.11 -4.84 -7.58
CA PHE A 260 12.90 -6.06 -7.77
C PHE A 260 12.15 -7.12 -8.56
N VAL A 261 12.89 -8.13 -9.02
CA VAL A 261 12.34 -9.34 -9.64
C VAL A 261 12.38 -10.47 -8.62
N LEU A 262 11.22 -11.01 -8.26
CA LEU A 262 11.10 -12.24 -7.47
C LEU A 262 11.15 -13.45 -8.41
N LYS A 263 12.20 -14.26 -8.26
CA LYS A 263 12.43 -15.46 -9.07
C LYS A 263 12.18 -16.70 -8.24
N PHE A 264 11.33 -17.58 -8.74
CA PHE A 264 11.13 -18.90 -8.15
C PHE A 264 12.21 -19.87 -8.65
N ILE A 265 12.79 -20.65 -7.74
CA ILE A 265 13.86 -21.62 -8.03
C ILE A 265 13.25 -22.97 -8.49
N GLY A 266 11.99 -23.24 -8.16
CA GLY A 266 11.28 -24.46 -8.53
C GLY A 266 9.81 -24.20 -8.90
N GLY A 267 8.95 -25.17 -8.59
CA GLY A 267 7.51 -25.07 -8.84
C GLY A 267 6.81 -24.04 -7.95
N PHE A 268 5.84 -23.34 -8.52
CA PHE A 268 5.02 -22.35 -7.82
C PHE A 268 3.55 -22.45 -8.26
N VAL A 269 2.65 -22.41 -7.26
CA VAL A 269 1.20 -22.31 -7.46
C VAL A 269 0.59 -21.43 -6.39
N ILE A 270 -0.27 -20.51 -6.83
CA ILE A 270 -1.28 -19.84 -6.00
C ILE A 270 -2.62 -20.16 -6.60
N ASN A 271 -3.49 -20.72 -5.75
CA ASN A 271 -4.74 -21.29 -6.23
C ASN A 271 -5.68 -20.24 -6.80
N ASP A 272 -6.31 -20.60 -7.91
CA ASP A 272 -7.42 -19.92 -8.52
C ASP A 272 -8.63 -20.84 -8.44
N LEU A 273 -9.51 -20.59 -7.47
CA LEU A 273 -10.64 -21.45 -7.17
C LEU A 273 -11.57 -21.62 -8.37
N LEU A 274 -11.82 -20.54 -9.12
CA LEU A 274 -12.69 -20.59 -10.31
C LEU A 274 -12.06 -21.44 -11.42
N LYS A 275 -10.75 -21.28 -11.66
CA LYS A 275 -10.06 -22.10 -12.66
C LYS A 275 -9.89 -23.55 -12.24
N SER A 276 -9.69 -23.84 -10.97
CA SER A 276 -9.68 -25.20 -10.45
C SER A 276 -11.01 -25.90 -10.77
N VAL A 277 -12.14 -25.23 -10.51
CA VAL A 277 -13.48 -25.76 -10.86
C VAL A 277 -13.64 -25.96 -12.37
N GLN A 278 -13.18 -25.01 -13.21
CA GLN A 278 -13.33 -25.10 -14.66
C GLN A 278 -12.43 -26.15 -15.32
N SER A 279 -11.22 -26.34 -14.81
CA SER A 279 -10.20 -27.21 -15.42
C SER A 279 -10.23 -28.64 -14.88
N GLY A 280 -10.84 -28.86 -13.71
CA GLY A 280 -10.86 -30.14 -13.02
C GLY A 280 -9.62 -30.44 -12.18
N PHE A 281 -8.64 -29.52 -12.13
CA PHE A 281 -7.47 -29.63 -11.25
C PHE A 281 -7.74 -29.06 -9.86
N ASP A 282 -7.18 -29.63 -8.80
CA ASP A 282 -7.33 -29.12 -7.44
C ASP A 282 -6.68 -27.74 -7.27
N PHE A 283 -5.51 -27.53 -7.89
CA PHE A 283 -4.77 -26.28 -7.83
C PHE A 283 -4.40 -25.72 -9.22
N CYS A 284 -4.88 -24.52 -9.51
CA CYS A 284 -4.53 -23.78 -10.74
C CYS A 284 -3.80 -22.48 -10.42
N PRO A 285 -2.79 -22.06 -11.21
CA PRO A 285 -2.16 -20.76 -11.02
C PRO A 285 -3.14 -19.63 -11.33
N LYS A 286 -3.14 -18.61 -10.47
CA LYS A 286 -3.98 -17.42 -10.61
C LYS A 286 -3.70 -16.65 -11.89
N MET A 287 -4.78 -16.36 -12.63
CA MET A 287 -4.73 -15.58 -13.86
C MET A 287 -5.79 -14.49 -13.88
N GLU A 288 -5.41 -13.32 -14.36
CA GLU A 288 -6.32 -12.21 -14.65
C GLU A 288 -6.08 -11.76 -16.09
N ASN A 289 -7.16 -11.67 -16.88
CA ASN A 289 -7.11 -11.28 -18.30
C ASN A 289 -6.05 -12.03 -19.13
N GLY A 290 -5.93 -13.34 -18.92
CA GLY A 290 -5.00 -14.19 -19.67
C GLY A 290 -3.54 -14.10 -19.22
N LYS A 291 -3.21 -13.28 -18.22
CA LYS A 291 -1.87 -13.20 -17.63
C LYS A 291 -1.84 -13.85 -16.26
N PHE A 292 -0.77 -14.57 -15.96
CA PHE A 292 -0.53 -15.06 -14.60
C PHE A 292 -0.15 -13.91 -13.68
N ILE A 293 -0.72 -13.89 -12.49
CA ILE A 293 -0.49 -12.84 -11.51
C ILE A 293 -0.01 -13.42 -10.18
N PHE A 294 0.85 -12.67 -9.49
CA PHE A 294 1.18 -12.94 -8.11
C PHE A 294 0.57 -11.84 -7.22
N PRO A 295 -0.51 -12.10 -6.46
CA PRO A 295 -1.16 -11.06 -5.67
C PRO A 295 -0.20 -10.39 -4.67
N GLY A 296 -0.15 -9.06 -4.67
CA GLY A 296 0.67 -8.28 -3.73
C GLY A 296 0.30 -8.55 -2.28
N SER A 297 -0.98 -8.84 -2.01
CA SER A 297 -1.49 -9.27 -0.70
C SER A 297 -0.81 -10.55 -0.19
N SER A 298 -0.55 -11.51 -1.08
CA SER A 298 0.12 -12.77 -0.76
C SER A 298 1.59 -12.54 -0.43
N PHE A 299 2.29 -11.72 -1.22
CA PHE A 299 3.67 -11.34 -0.91
C PHE A 299 3.74 -10.65 0.45
N ARG A 300 2.92 -9.62 0.64
CA ARG A 300 2.88 -8.81 1.87
C ARG A 300 2.62 -9.64 3.12
N GLY A 301 1.73 -10.64 3.04
CA GLY A 301 1.40 -11.51 4.17
C GLY A 301 2.60 -12.33 4.65
N ILE A 302 3.38 -12.88 3.72
CA ILE A 302 4.60 -13.64 3.99
C ILE A 302 5.73 -12.71 4.42
N PHE A 303 5.90 -11.59 3.71
CA PHE A 303 6.90 -10.58 4.03
C PHE A 303 6.73 -10.04 5.45
N ARG A 304 5.50 -9.71 5.86
CA ARG A 304 5.16 -9.35 7.25
C ARG A 304 5.49 -10.47 8.21
N SER A 305 5.08 -11.71 7.91
CA SER A 305 5.35 -12.87 8.78
C SER A 305 6.84 -13.07 9.03
N HIS A 306 7.65 -12.89 7.99
CA HIS A 306 9.09 -13.05 8.06
C HIS A 306 9.75 -11.89 8.82
N ALA A 307 9.30 -10.66 8.60
CA ALA A 307 9.71 -9.50 9.39
C ALA A 307 9.42 -9.71 10.89
N GLU A 308 8.21 -10.17 11.22
CA GLU A 308 7.79 -10.51 12.59
C GLU A 308 8.69 -11.59 13.19
N LYS A 309 9.08 -12.62 12.41
CA LYS A 309 10.01 -13.66 12.84
C LYS A 309 11.38 -13.09 13.21
N ILE A 310 12.00 -12.29 12.34
CA ILE A 310 13.30 -11.64 12.59
C ILE A 310 13.27 -10.85 13.91
N ALA A 311 12.27 -9.96 14.05
CA ALA A 311 12.15 -9.11 15.24
C ALA A 311 11.98 -9.94 16.53
N ARG A 312 11.12 -10.97 16.49
CA ARG A 312 10.90 -11.84 17.64
C ARG A 312 12.16 -12.62 18.01
N SER A 313 12.85 -13.21 17.03
CA SER A 313 14.10 -13.94 17.26
C SER A 313 15.16 -13.08 17.94
N LEU A 314 15.41 -11.86 17.43
CA LEU A 314 16.39 -10.95 18.03
C LEU A 314 16.05 -10.56 19.48
N VAL A 315 14.76 -10.45 19.78
CA VAL A 315 14.30 -9.97 21.09
C VAL A 315 14.23 -11.08 22.09
N THR A 316 13.86 -12.29 21.66
CA THR A 316 13.98 -13.51 22.46
C THR A 316 15.42 -13.72 22.91
N LEU A 317 16.41 -13.56 22.02
CA LEU A 317 17.84 -13.67 22.36
C LEU A 317 18.30 -12.64 23.40
N ASN A 318 17.66 -11.46 23.43
CA ASN A 318 17.98 -10.34 24.32
C ASN A 318 17.03 -10.22 25.52
N SER A 319 16.17 -11.21 25.76
CA SER A 319 15.21 -11.20 26.87
C SER A 319 15.57 -12.26 27.90
N SER A 320 15.50 -11.87 29.17
CA SER A 320 15.88 -12.74 30.29
C SER A 320 14.82 -13.78 30.63
N ASN A 321 13.55 -13.48 30.39
CA ASN A 321 12.41 -14.35 30.68
C ASN A 321 11.19 -13.93 29.84
N ALA A 322 10.12 -14.73 29.92
CA ALA A 322 8.88 -14.50 29.18
C ALA A 322 8.21 -13.15 29.48
N SER A 323 8.27 -12.65 30.72
CA SER A 323 7.67 -11.35 31.08
C SER A 323 8.44 -10.18 30.46
N ASP A 324 9.78 -10.25 30.50
CA ASP A 324 10.65 -9.28 29.83
C ASP A 324 10.41 -9.25 28.31
N PHE A 325 10.24 -10.42 27.69
CA PHE A 325 9.89 -10.52 26.28
C PHE A 325 8.51 -9.91 25.96
N LEU A 326 7.48 -10.21 26.75
CA LEU A 326 6.14 -9.67 26.54
C LEU A 326 6.12 -8.14 26.62
N ASN A 327 6.84 -7.57 27.59
CA ASN A 327 7.03 -6.12 27.73
C ASN A 327 7.76 -5.51 26.53
N LYS A 328 8.66 -6.27 25.89
CA LYS A 328 9.36 -5.85 24.68
C LYS A 328 8.60 -6.23 23.39
N CYS A 329 7.54 -7.01 23.42
CA CYS A 329 6.95 -7.64 22.23
C CYS A 329 6.67 -6.66 21.06
N GLN A 330 7.47 -6.77 19.98
CA GLN A 330 7.46 -5.86 18.83
C GLN A 330 6.44 -6.24 17.76
N ALA A 331 5.89 -7.45 17.84
CA ALA A 331 5.01 -8.02 16.85
C ALA A 331 3.91 -8.86 17.49
N CYS A 332 2.69 -8.32 17.57
CA CYS A 332 1.51 -9.11 17.94
C CYS A 332 1.18 -10.14 16.85
N ASN A 333 0.44 -11.20 17.20
CA ASN A 333 -0.20 -12.08 16.23
C ASN A 333 -1.51 -11.42 15.76
N PRO A 334 -1.65 -11.02 14.48
CA PRO A 334 -2.84 -10.31 14.00
C PRO A 334 -4.12 -11.17 14.02
N PHE A 335 -4.01 -12.48 14.16
CA PHE A 335 -5.14 -13.42 14.21
C PHE A 335 -5.42 -13.95 15.63
N ALA A 336 -4.63 -13.52 16.62
CA ALA A 336 -4.81 -13.90 18.02
C ALA A 336 -5.99 -13.14 18.64
N ASP A 337 -6.92 -13.90 19.21
CA ASP A 337 -8.00 -13.42 20.07
C ASP A 337 -7.49 -13.21 21.50
N LYS A 338 -8.38 -12.85 22.43
CA LYS A 338 -8.02 -12.40 23.79
C LYS A 338 -7.16 -13.40 24.58
N GLU A 339 -7.49 -14.68 24.49
CA GLU A 339 -6.81 -15.74 25.25
C GLU A 339 -5.63 -16.35 24.49
N ASP A 340 -5.51 -16.02 23.20
CA ASP A 340 -4.43 -16.54 22.36
C ASP A 340 -3.11 -15.82 22.70
N PRO A 341 -1.97 -16.53 22.64
CA PRO A 341 -0.66 -15.92 22.80
C PRO A 341 -0.38 -14.82 21.78
N LEU A 342 0.40 -13.84 22.24
CA LEU A 342 0.71 -12.63 21.48
C LEU A 342 -0.54 -11.94 20.94
N THR A 343 -1.58 -11.86 21.79
CA THR A 343 -2.88 -11.21 21.54
C THR A 343 -2.77 -10.03 20.58
N SER A 344 -3.64 -10.00 19.57
CA SER A 344 -3.57 -8.98 18.53
C SER A 344 -3.73 -7.57 19.11
N CYS A 345 -2.98 -6.61 18.56
CA CYS A 345 -3.16 -5.19 18.89
C CYS A 345 -4.63 -4.76 18.69
N ASN A 346 -5.35 -5.34 17.73
CA ASN A 346 -6.76 -5.03 17.48
C ASN A 346 -7.63 -5.37 18.71
N VAL A 347 -7.42 -6.52 19.34
CA VAL A 347 -8.16 -6.91 20.55
C VAL A 347 -7.76 -6.02 21.72
N ILE A 348 -6.46 -5.81 21.93
CA ILE A 348 -5.93 -4.96 23.01
C ILE A 348 -6.55 -3.55 22.94
N PHE A 349 -6.56 -2.93 21.76
CA PHE A 349 -7.08 -1.57 21.60
C PHE A 349 -8.59 -1.48 21.67
N ARG A 350 -9.31 -2.51 21.21
CA ARG A 350 -10.77 -2.58 21.40
C ARG A 350 -11.10 -2.54 22.89
N GLU A 351 -10.38 -3.31 23.72
CA GLU A 351 -10.53 -3.28 25.17
C GLU A 351 -10.13 -1.93 25.79
N TYR A 352 -8.99 -1.38 25.37
CA TYR A 352 -8.54 -0.07 25.82
C TYR A 352 -9.55 1.06 25.54
N LYS A 353 -10.17 1.06 24.35
CA LYS A 353 -11.18 2.05 23.96
C LYS A 353 -12.49 1.94 24.74
N HIS A 354 -12.81 0.79 25.36
CA HIS A 354 -13.97 0.70 26.23
C HIS A 354 -13.84 1.62 27.45
N THR A 355 -12.62 1.76 27.99
CA THR A 355 -12.31 2.65 29.12
C THR A 355 -11.84 4.04 28.67
N HIS A 356 -11.24 4.17 27.48
CA HIS A 356 -10.65 5.41 26.95
C HIS A 356 -11.28 5.86 25.62
N LYS A 357 -12.61 6.01 25.58
CA LYS A 357 -13.38 6.22 24.34
C LYS A 357 -12.85 7.34 23.42
N LYS A 358 -12.45 8.48 23.99
CA LYS A 358 -12.02 9.67 23.25
C LYS A 358 -10.52 9.70 22.91
N GLU A 359 -9.72 8.80 23.46
CA GLU A 359 -8.27 8.88 23.31
C GLU A 359 -7.81 8.30 21.98
N GLU A 360 -7.04 9.06 21.20
CA GLU A 360 -6.48 8.58 19.95
C GLU A 360 -5.34 7.57 20.19
N ILE A 361 -5.25 6.57 19.31
CA ILE A 361 -4.18 5.56 19.37
C ILE A 361 -3.03 6.06 18.48
N LYS A 362 -2.00 6.60 19.13
CA LYS A 362 -0.76 7.07 18.49
C LYS A 362 0.23 5.92 18.26
N ASP A 363 1.26 6.17 17.47
CA ASP A 363 2.23 5.15 17.04
C ASP A 363 2.99 4.49 18.18
N ASP A 364 3.32 5.25 19.22
CA ASP A 364 4.00 4.80 20.42
C ASP A 364 3.25 3.67 21.16
N LYS A 365 1.93 3.59 21.01
CA LYS A 365 1.12 2.51 21.59
C LYS A 365 1.11 1.25 20.72
N LEU A 366 1.35 1.38 19.42
CA LEU A 366 1.35 0.26 18.48
C LEU A 366 2.64 -0.56 18.61
N CYS A 367 2.53 -1.86 18.36
CA CYS A 367 3.72 -2.68 18.12
C CYS A 367 4.43 -2.24 16.85
N LEU A 368 5.76 -2.43 16.77
CA LEU A 368 6.56 -2.06 15.60
C LEU A 368 6.01 -2.65 14.30
N ALA A 369 5.55 -3.92 14.33
CA ALA A 369 4.93 -4.55 13.16
C ALA A 369 3.66 -3.82 12.70
N CYS A 370 2.81 -3.37 13.61
CA CYS A 370 1.60 -2.61 13.27
C CYS A 370 1.91 -1.17 12.84
N GLN A 371 3.03 -0.57 13.26
CA GLN A 371 3.45 0.75 12.78
C GLN A 371 3.88 0.75 11.30
N VAL A 372 4.40 -0.38 10.81
CA VAL A 372 4.85 -0.57 9.40
C VAL A 372 3.73 -1.17 8.55
N PHE A 373 3.20 -2.32 8.98
CA PHE A 373 2.22 -3.12 8.24
C PHE A 373 0.76 -2.84 8.63
N GLY A 374 0.50 -1.80 9.42
CA GLY A 374 -0.86 -1.43 9.81
C GLY A 374 -1.58 -2.42 10.73
N SER A 375 -2.77 -2.00 11.15
CA SER A 375 -3.72 -2.71 12.02
C SER A 375 -5.16 -2.29 11.67
N SER A 376 -6.17 -2.75 12.42
CA SER A 376 -7.54 -2.25 12.23
C SER A 376 -7.72 -0.79 12.70
N PHE A 377 -6.79 -0.29 13.52
CA PHE A 377 -6.84 1.07 14.08
C PHE A 377 -5.93 2.06 13.34
N LYS A 378 -4.98 1.57 12.55
CA LYS A 378 -4.06 2.40 11.78
C LYS A 378 -3.80 1.80 10.41
N GLY A 379 -3.97 2.61 9.36
CA GLY A 379 -3.62 2.24 7.98
C GLY A 379 -2.16 1.81 7.83
N SER A 380 -1.91 0.89 6.91
CA SER A 380 -0.54 0.53 6.53
C SER A 380 0.13 1.71 5.84
N ARG A 381 1.43 1.91 6.09
CA ARG A 381 2.27 2.81 5.28
C ARG A 381 3.10 2.07 4.25
N LEU A 382 3.17 0.74 4.37
CA LEU A 382 3.84 -0.15 3.43
C LEU A 382 2.81 -0.81 2.50
N TYR A 383 3.04 -0.65 1.21
CA TYR A 383 2.21 -1.17 0.13
C TYR A 383 3.05 -2.05 -0.79
N VAL A 384 2.42 -3.03 -1.40
CA VAL A 384 3.08 -4.00 -2.27
C VAL A 384 2.25 -4.12 -3.54
N SER A 385 2.88 -3.96 -4.70
CA SER A 385 2.21 -4.14 -5.98
C SER A 385 1.86 -5.61 -6.23
N ASP A 386 0.88 -5.86 -7.10
CA ASP A 386 0.75 -7.18 -7.72
C ASP A 386 2.00 -7.47 -8.56
N GLY A 387 2.46 -8.73 -8.49
CA GLY A 387 3.60 -9.23 -9.23
C GLY A 387 3.23 -9.52 -10.67
N GLU A 388 3.88 -8.82 -11.60
CA GLU A 388 3.72 -9.04 -13.03
C GLU A 388 4.71 -10.07 -13.54
N MET A 389 4.21 -11.10 -14.21
CA MET A 389 5.05 -12.12 -14.80
C MET A 389 5.87 -11.54 -15.96
N ILE A 390 7.20 -11.73 -15.91
CA ILE A 390 8.13 -11.18 -16.93
C ILE A 390 8.82 -12.27 -17.76
N ASN A 391 8.54 -13.54 -17.50
CA ASN A 391 9.00 -14.67 -18.31
C ASN A 391 7.83 -15.53 -18.77
N SER A 392 8.08 -16.48 -19.66
CA SER A 392 7.12 -17.51 -20.05
C SER A 392 7.49 -18.81 -19.34
N PRO A 393 6.92 -19.10 -18.15
CA PRO A 393 7.24 -20.31 -17.41
C PRO A 393 6.68 -21.54 -18.13
N GLU A 394 7.37 -22.67 -17.99
CA GLU A 394 6.78 -23.96 -18.35
C GLU A 394 5.64 -24.29 -17.36
N ILE A 395 4.54 -24.81 -17.88
CA ILE A 395 3.43 -25.32 -17.07
C ILE A 395 3.62 -26.82 -16.94
N LYS A 396 3.73 -27.32 -15.70
CA LYS A 396 3.87 -28.74 -15.39
C LYS A 396 2.62 -29.23 -14.69
N ILE A 397 2.07 -30.35 -15.13
CA ILE A 397 1.05 -31.09 -14.39
C ILE A 397 1.78 -31.94 -13.36
N MET A 398 1.40 -31.82 -12.10
CA MET A 398 2.02 -32.57 -11.01
C MET A 398 0.96 -33.25 -10.15
N ASP A 399 1.10 -34.57 -10.01
CA ASP A 399 0.31 -35.39 -9.11
C ASP A 399 0.98 -35.44 -7.73
N PHE A 400 0.21 -35.14 -6.69
CA PHE A 400 0.65 -35.31 -5.31
C PHE A 400 -0.08 -36.50 -4.69
N LEU A 401 0.67 -37.59 -4.47
CA LEU A 401 0.19 -38.73 -3.71
C LEU A 401 0.62 -38.59 -2.26
N ALA A 402 -0.33 -38.54 -1.33
CA ALA A 402 -0.01 -38.75 0.08
C ALA A 402 0.29 -40.24 0.30
N ILE A 403 1.44 -40.56 0.88
CA ILE A 403 1.81 -41.93 1.24
C ILE A 403 1.39 -42.17 2.68
N ASP A 404 0.64 -43.26 2.91
CA ASP A 404 0.38 -43.77 4.25
C ASP A 404 1.68 -44.36 4.81
N ARG A 405 2.16 -43.80 5.93
CA ARG A 405 3.44 -44.15 6.52
C ARG A 405 3.45 -45.54 7.18
N PHE A 406 2.28 -46.13 7.43
CA PHE A 406 2.15 -47.48 7.99
C PHE A 406 2.08 -48.54 6.90
N THR A 407 1.34 -48.28 5.82
CA THR A 407 1.13 -49.29 4.76
C THR A 407 2.12 -49.14 3.60
N GLY A 408 2.80 -48.00 3.46
CA GLY A 408 3.66 -47.68 2.33
C GLY A 408 2.91 -47.45 1.01
N GLY A 409 1.58 -47.61 1.01
CA GLY A 409 0.71 -47.35 -0.13
C GLY A 409 0.23 -45.90 -0.21
N GLY A 410 -0.45 -45.56 -1.30
CA GLY A 410 -1.15 -44.28 -1.42
C GLY A 410 -2.31 -44.20 -0.42
N LYS A 411 -2.42 -43.09 0.30
CA LYS A 411 -3.54 -42.81 1.19
C LYS A 411 -4.79 -42.48 0.36
N GLU A 412 -5.83 -43.28 0.50
CA GLU A 412 -7.11 -43.06 -0.19
C GLU A 412 -7.70 -41.67 0.14
N GLY A 413 -8.23 -40.99 -0.89
CA GLY A 413 -8.83 -39.66 -0.77
C GLY A 413 -7.85 -38.49 -0.57
N ALA A 414 -6.53 -38.74 -0.65
CA ALA A 414 -5.50 -37.71 -0.47
C ALA A 414 -4.58 -37.55 -1.70
N LYS A 415 -5.05 -37.98 -2.87
CA LYS A 415 -4.47 -37.61 -4.16
C LYS A 415 -5.02 -36.24 -4.54
N PHE A 416 -4.13 -35.31 -4.90
CA PHE A 416 -4.53 -34.06 -5.53
C PHE A 416 -3.56 -33.71 -6.66
N ASP A 417 -4.05 -33.01 -7.67
CA ASP A 417 -3.29 -32.60 -8.83
C ASP A 417 -3.12 -31.07 -8.88
N ALA A 418 -2.05 -30.62 -9.53
CA ALA A 418 -1.81 -29.19 -9.67
C ALA A 418 -1.19 -28.85 -11.02
N LEU A 419 -1.66 -27.74 -11.58
CA LEU A 419 -0.96 -27.02 -12.63
C LEU A 419 0.08 -26.11 -11.97
N VAL A 420 1.35 -26.36 -12.27
CA VAL A 420 2.50 -25.73 -11.62
C VAL A 420 3.25 -24.85 -12.60
N LEU A 421 3.49 -23.60 -12.22
CA LEU A 421 4.43 -22.74 -12.93
C LEU A 421 5.86 -23.12 -12.54
N TRP A 422 6.67 -23.54 -13.49
CA TRP A 422 8.07 -23.87 -13.24
C TRP A 422 8.95 -22.64 -13.40
N GLN A 423 9.63 -22.26 -12.31
CA GLN A 423 10.56 -21.13 -12.25
C GLN A 423 10.00 -19.79 -12.79
N PRO A 424 8.77 -19.37 -12.43
CA PRO A 424 8.26 -18.07 -12.83
C PRO A 424 9.08 -16.93 -12.21
N LYS A 425 9.10 -15.79 -12.91
CA LYS A 425 9.68 -14.53 -12.47
C LYS A 425 8.59 -13.46 -12.43
N PHE A 426 8.46 -12.77 -11.31
CA PHE A 426 7.51 -11.69 -11.11
C PHE A 426 8.21 -10.39 -10.75
N LYS A 427 7.90 -9.30 -11.45
CA LYS A 427 8.34 -7.95 -11.08
C LYS A 427 7.42 -7.40 -10.00
N LEU A 428 7.99 -6.96 -8.88
CA LEU A 428 7.27 -6.44 -7.72
C LEU A 428 7.83 -5.07 -7.31
N ARG A 429 6.98 -4.29 -6.66
CA ARG A 429 7.33 -3.03 -6.01
C ARG A 429 6.83 -3.03 -4.57
N ILE A 430 7.69 -2.62 -3.64
CA ILE A 430 7.30 -2.22 -2.29
C ILE A 430 7.39 -0.69 -2.22
N PHE A 431 6.33 -0.04 -1.76
CA PHE A 431 6.30 1.40 -1.53
C PHE A 431 6.05 1.67 -0.04
N ILE A 432 6.81 2.57 0.56
CA ILE A 432 6.62 3.00 1.94
C ILE A 432 6.62 4.52 2.06
N GLU A 433 5.60 5.05 2.73
CA GLU A 433 5.49 6.49 3.04
C GLU A 433 6.16 6.83 4.37
N ASN A 434 6.85 7.98 4.40
CA ASN A 434 7.62 8.51 5.53
C ASN A 434 8.40 7.41 6.27
N PRO A 435 9.28 6.65 5.58
CA PRO A 435 10.03 5.59 6.24
C PRO A 435 10.98 6.16 7.29
N LYS A 436 10.94 5.59 8.49
CA LYS A 436 11.98 5.82 9.51
C LYS A 436 13.17 4.90 9.24
N GLU A 437 14.37 5.29 9.65
CA GLU A 437 15.60 4.51 9.41
C GLU A 437 15.52 3.08 9.95
N TRP A 438 14.99 2.90 11.17
CA TRP A 438 14.79 1.56 11.74
C TRP A 438 13.84 0.69 10.91
N GLN A 439 12.88 1.30 10.20
CA GLN A 439 11.97 0.58 9.31
C GLN A 439 12.72 0.14 8.06
N LEU A 440 13.54 1.02 7.47
CA LEU A 440 14.40 0.67 6.34
C LEU A 440 15.35 -0.47 6.71
N GLY A 441 16.01 -0.40 7.86
CA GLY A 441 16.90 -1.46 8.34
C GLY A 441 16.18 -2.80 8.50
N TRP A 442 14.98 -2.79 9.08
CA TRP A 442 14.17 -4.01 9.20
C TRP A 442 13.78 -4.60 7.84
N LEU A 443 13.36 -3.75 6.89
CA LEU A 443 13.01 -4.17 5.53
C LEU A 443 14.23 -4.75 4.80
N MET A 444 15.41 -4.14 4.95
CA MET A 444 16.65 -4.63 4.33
C MET A 444 17.06 -6.02 4.84
N LEU A 445 16.86 -6.32 6.13
CA LEU A 445 17.08 -7.69 6.65
C LEU A 445 16.13 -8.70 6.00
N VAL A 446 14.86 -8.35 5.79
CA VAL A 446 13.91 -9.23 5.08
C VAL A 446 14.31 -9.39 3.61
N MET A 447 14.78 -8.33 2.96
CA MET A 447 15.27 -8.39 1.58
C MET A 447 16.53 -9.25 1.46
N LYS A 448 17.44 -9.21 2.44
CA LYS A 448 18.59 -10.10 2.53
C LYS A 448 18.16 -11.57 2.62
N ASP A 449 17.23 -11.90 3.52
CA ASP A 449 16.74 -13.27 3.67
C ASP A 449 16.00 -13.77 2.41
N LEU A 450 15.32 -12.87 1.69
CA LEU A 450 14.75 -13.16 0.37
C LEU A 450 15.84 -13.46 -0.66
N LYS A 451 16.94 -12.71 -0.66
CA LYS A 451 18.08 -12.92 -1.57
C LYS A 451 18.74 -14.28 -1.34
N GLU A 452 18.95 -14.62 -0.06
CA GLU A 452 19.56 -15.87 0.39
C GLU A 452 18.64 -17.10 0.25
N GLY A 453 17.37 -16.89 -0.12
CA GLY A 453 16.40 -17.95 -0.36
C GLY A 453 15.84 -18.61 0.90
N LEU A 454 15.89 -17.88 2.03
CA LEU A 454 15.36 -18.31 3.32
C LEU A 454 13.83 -18.14 3.44
N VAL A 455 13.22 -17.44 2.47
CA VAL A 455 11.77 -17.22 2.41
C VAL A 455 11.14 -18.07 1.30
N SER A 456 9.92 -18.57 1.53
CA SER A 456 9.18 -19.37 0.55
C SER A 456 7.73 -18.91 0.41
N PHE A 457 7.20 -18.94 -0.83
CA PHE A 457 5.86 -18.46 -1.18
C PHE A 457 4.98 -19.54 -1.81
N GLY A 458 3.68 -19.50 -1.54
CA GLY A 458 2.70 -20.43 -2.12
C GLY A 458 2.60 -21.77 -1.39
N PHE A 459 1.97 -22.74 -2.06
CA PHE A 459 1.71 -24.07 -1.52
C PHE A 459 2.95 -24.99 -1.59
N GLY A 460 3.04 -25.96 -0.67
CA GLY A 460 4.00 -27.07 -0.80
C GLY A 460 5.43 -26.77 -0.33
N LYS A 461 5.64 -25.85 0.63
CA LYS A 461 6.98 -25.52 1.17
C LYS A 461 7.83 -26.75 1.53
N ASN A 462 7.22 -27.74 2.18
CA ASN A 462 7.87 -29.00 2.59
C ASN A 462 8.20 -29.95 1.40
N LYS A 463 7.76 -29.61 0.19
CA LYS A 463 8.00 -30.34 -1.05
C LYS A 463 8.97 -29.58 -1.99
N TRP A 464 9.73 -28.62 -1.46
CA TRP A 464 10.63 -27.73 -2.21
C TRP A 464 9.95 -26.75 -3.18
N PHE A 465 8.64 -26.55 -3.05
CA PHE A 465 7.92 -25.53 -3.83
C PHE A 465 8.05 -24.17 -3.19
N GLY A 466 7.96 -23.15 -4.04
CA GLY A 466 7.85 -21.78 -3.56
C GLY A 466 9.15 -21.15 -3.08
N LYS A 467 10.30 -21.84 -3.18
CA LYS A 467 11.61 -21.23 -2.91
C LYS A 467 11.87 -20.13 -3.90
N VAL A 468 12.32 -18.99 -3.39
CA VAL A 468 12.59 -17.80 -4.19
C VAL A 468 14.01 -17.30 -3.99
N THR A 469 14.45 -16.47 -4.92
CA THR A 469 15.50 -15.47 -4.72
C THR A 469 15.03 -14.18 -5.38
N ILE A 470 15.75 -13.08 -5.17
CA ILE A 470 15.48 -11.80 -5.81
C ILE A 470 16.63 -11.40 -6.74
N GLU A 471 16.30 -10.64 -7.78
CA GLU A 471 17.23 -10.12 -8.80
C GLU A 471 16.86 -8.65 -9.12
N ASN A 472 17.83 -7.85 -9.59
CA ASN A 472 17.64 -6.47 -10.05
C ASN A 472 16.99 -5.52 -9.03
N GLU A 473 17.48 -5.58 -7.79
CA GLU A 473 16.98 -4.80 -6.67
C GLU A 473 17.45 -3.34 -6.76
N THR A 474 16.51 -2.42 -6.82
CA THR A 474 16.77 -0.99 -6.74
C THR A 474 15.89 -0.34 -5.69
N MET A 475 16.42 0.69 -5.04
CA MET A 475 15.67 1.47 -4.06
C MET A 475 15.73 2.94 -4.44
N LYS A 476 14.57 3.52 -4.75
CA LYS A 476 14.40 4.95 -4.93
C LYS A 476 13.93 5.56 -3.63
N ILE A 477 14.61 6.59 -3.15
CA ILE A 477 14.20 7.37 -1.98
C ILE A 477 13.89 8.78 -2.45
N GLY A 478 12.77 9.32 -1.97
CA GLY A 478 12.37 10.70 -2.19
C GLY A 478 12.20 11.42 -0.86
N ALA A 479 12.72 12.64 -0.75
CA ALA A 479 12.57 13.49 0.43
C ALA A 479 12.25 14.93 0.01
N ILE A 480 11.34 15.58 0.72
CA ILE A 480 10.93 16.95 0.43
C ILE A 480 11.99 17.97 0.86
N SER A 481 12.75 17.65 1.91
CA SER A 481 13.89 18.44 2.41
C SER A 481 15.03 17.52 2.87
N GLU A 482 16.21 18.09 3.06
CA GLU A 482 17.43 17.35 3.45
C GLU A 482 17.30 16.68 4.83
N VAL A 483 16.46 17.23 5.72
CA VAL A 483 16.23 16.69 7.07
C VAL A 483 15.54 15.31 7.02
N PHE A 484 14.80 15.02 5.94
CA PHE A 484 14.11 13.74 5.76
C PHE A 484 14.90 12.72 4.93
N ILE A 485 16.14 13.06 4.54
CA ILE A 485 17.03 12.13 3.87
C ILE A 485 17.60 11.16 4.92
N PRO A 486 17.42 9.83 4.76
CA PRO A 486 17.98 8.86 5.69
C PRO A 486 19.51 8.94 5.80
N SER A 487 20.03 8.66 6.99
CA SER A 487 21.47 8.65 7.29
C SER A 487 22.26 7.79 6.30
N GLY A 488 23.44 8.29 5.92
CA GLY A 488 24.32 7.66 4.94
C GLY A 488 24.03 8.04 3.49
N LEU A 489 22.95 8.78 3.23
CA LEU A 489 22.61 9.30 1.91
C LEU A 489 22.90 10.79 1.80
N GLU A 490 23.07 11.24 0.56
CA GLU A 490 23.26 12.64 0.20
C GLU A 490 22.08 13.12 -0.63
N LYS A 491 21.90 14.43 -0.71
CA LYS A 491 20.89 15.03 -1.58
C LYS A 491 21.09 14.57 -3.02
N GLY A 492 20.04 13.99 -3.59
CA GLY A 492 20.03 13.55 -4.97
C GLY A 492 20.10 14.71 -5.96
N SER A 493 20.47 14.40 -7.20
CA SER A 493 20.52 15.39 -8.30
C SER A 493 19.21 15.54 -9.07
N SER A 494 18.22 14.69 -8.79
CA SER A 494 16.98 14.56 -9.57
C SER A 494 15.74 14.87 -8.72
N TYR A 495 14.65 15.26 -9.37
CA TYR A 495 13.37 15.53 -8.71
C TYR A 495 12.22 14.76 -9.37
N GLU A 496 11.29 14.28 -8.55
CA GLU A 496 10.00 13.75 -8.98
C GLU A 496 8.90 14.48 -8.21
N GLY A 497 8.06 15.25 -8.91
CA GLY A 497 7.16 16.19 -8.24
C GLY A 497 7.96 17.19 -7.40
N ILE A 498 7.63 17.31 -6.12
CA ILE A 498 8.33 18.18 -5.15
C ILE A 498 9.45 17.46 -4.39
N PHE A 499 9.63 16.16 -4.59
CA PHE A 499 10.62 15.37 -3.86
C PHE A 499 11.96 15.36 -4.56
N ASN A 500 13.03 15.63 -3.83
CA ASN A 500 14.38 15.32 -4.25
C ASN A 500 14.57 13.80 -4.17
N THR A 501 15.08 13.19 -5.25
CA THR A 501 15.15 11.73 -5.38
C THR A 501 16.55 11.22 -5.60
N GLN A 502 16.83 10.06 -5.01
CA GLN A 502 18.07 9.30 -5.19
C GLN A 502 17.74 7.82 -5.45
N ILE A 503 18.52 7.17 -6.32
CA ILE A 503 18.38 5.75 -6.61
C ILE A 503 19.63 5.01 -6.12
N LEU A 504 19.41 3.97 -5.32
CA LEU A 504 20.41 3.05 -4.81
C LEU A 504 20.27 1.72 -5.55
N GLN A 505 21.42 1.17 -5.96
CA GLN A 505 21.49 -0.19 -6.49
C GLN A 505 21.75 -1.13 -5.31
N LEU A 506 20.81 -2.03 -5.02
CA LEU A 506 20.91 -2.95 -3.87
C LEU A 506 21.65 -4.25 -4.24
N LYS A 507 22.72 -4.14 -5.04
CA LYS A 507 23.53 -5.29 -5.50
C LYS A 507 24.24 -6.01 -4.36
N GLU A 508 24.48 -5.28 -3.27
CA GLU A 508 25.31 -5.64 -2.12
C GLU A 508 24.45 -5.89 -0.87
N LEU A 509 23.18 -6.32 -1.00
CA LEU A 509 22.36 -6.71 0.18
C LEU A 509 23.04 -7.76 1.07
N THR A 510 23.98 -8.52 0.51
CA THR A 510 24.78 -9.55 1.17
C THR A 510 26.23 -9.14 1.45
N GLU A 511 26.70 -8.01 0.90
CA GLU A 511 28.07 -7.52 1.12
C GLU A 511 28.04 -6.43 2.20
N LYS A 512 29.04 -6.42 3.09
CA LYS A 512 29.08 -5.54 4.28
C LYS A 512 29.19 -4.04 3.96
N ASP A 513 29.26 -3.63 2.69
CA ASP A 513 29.85 -2.36 2.27
C ASP A 513 28.85 -1.25 1.87
N SER A 514 27.54 -1.48 1.91
CA SER A 514 26.59 -0.36 1.76
C SER A 514 26.40 0.38 3.10
N LYS A 515 27.27 1.38 3.34
CA LYS A 515 27.24 2.27 4.53
C LYS A 515 25.83 2.74 4.95
N PRO A 516 24.89 3.10 4.04
CA PRO A 516 23.53 3.46 4.45
C PRO A 516 22.75 2.30 5.10
N ILE A 517 22.82 1.10 4.51
CA ILE A 517 22.08 -0.08 5.03
C ILE A 517 22.59 -0.46 6.41
N GLU A 518 23.92 -0.44 6.62
CA GLU A 518 24.52 -0.72 7.93
C GLU A 518 24.01 0.24 9.01
N LEU A 519 23.92 1.54 8.70
CA LEU A 519 23.36 2.55 9.62
C LEU A 519 21.90 2.27 9.94
N TRP A 520 21.07 1.96 8.94
CA TRP A 520 19.65 1.68 9.14
C TRP A 520 19.42 0.40 9.96
N VAL A 521 20.22 -0.65 9.73
CA VAL A 521 20.17 -1.90 10.51
C VAL A 521 20.60 -1.64 11.96
N LYS A 522 21.60 -0.79 12.20
CA LYS A 522 21.98 -0.36 13.57
C LYS A 522 20.83 0.37 14.26
N GLU A 523 20.14 1.28 13.57
CA GLU A 523 18.96 1.95 14.12
C GLU A 523 17.81 0.98 14.38
N PHE A 524 17.64 -0.07 13.56
CA PHE A 524 16.69 -1.13 13.85
C PHE A 524 17.03 -1.90 15.14
N HIS A 525 18.27 -2.32 15.33
CA HIS A 525 18.71 -3.00 16.56
C HIS A 525 18.55 -2.12 17.80
N LYS A 526 18.87 -0.83 17.68
CA LYS A 526 18.65 0.16 18.75
C LYS A 526 17.16 0.29 19.08
N MET A 527 16.30 0.47 18.07
CA MET A 527 14.85 0.53 18.25
C MET A 527 14.30 -0.74 18.93
N LEU A 528 14.75 -1.94 18.53
CA LEU A 528 14.36 -3.19 19.18
C LEU A 528 14.76 -3.22 20.67
N SER A 529 15.95 -2.71 20.99
CA SER A 529 16.51 -2.69 22.35
C SER A 529 15.78 -1.71 23.26
N ASP A 530 15.36 -0.57 22.72
CA ASP A 530 14.70 0.51 23.43
C ASP A 530 13.17 0.31 23.53
N PHE A 531 12.56 -0.38 22.57
CA PHE A 531 11.11 -0.52 22.48
C PHE A 531 10.53 -1.25 23.71
N ARG A 532 9.54 -0.62 24.35
CA ARG A 532 8.74 -1.20 25.41
C ARG A 532 7.27 -0.91 25.16
N ARG A 533 6.42 -1.90 25.41
CA ARG A 533 4.96 -1.74 25.44
C ARG A 533 4.59 -0.90 26.66
N VAL A 534 3.59 -0.04 26.50
CA VAL A 534 2.98 0.67 27.63
C VAL A 534 2.35 -0.36 28.58
N ASN A 535 2.47 -0.14 29.90
CA ASN A 535 2.15 -1.11 30.97
C ASN A 535 0.74 -1.75 30.96
N ASN A 536 -0.18 -1.32 30.08
CA ASN A 536 -1.53 -1.88 29.89
C ASN A 536 -1.80 -2.40 28.47
N LEU A 537 -0.80 -2.40 27.58
CA LEU A 537 -0.90 -2.80 26.17
C LEU A 537 0.03 -3.99 25.86
N VAL A 538 0.38 -4.74 26.89
CA VAL A 538 1.23 -5.93 26.85
C VAL A 538 0.34 -7.15 26.53
N PRO A 539 0.75 -8.06 25.62
CA PRO A 539 0.01 -9.30 25.39
C PRO A 539 -0.02 -10.20 26.63
N ALA A 540 -1.10 -10.96 26.80
CA ALA A 540 -1.32 -11.74 28.02
C ALA A 540 -0.42 -12.97 28.18
N SER A 541 -0.04 -13.60 27.07
CA SER A 541 0.82 -14.79 27.07
C SER A 541 1.73 -14.85 25.84
N ASP A 542 2.80 -15.63 25.97
CA ASP A 542 3.82 -15.86 24.94
C ASP A 542 3.82 -17.31 24.43
N THR A 543 4.28 -17.48 23.19
CA THR A 543 4.55 -18.76 22.50
C THR A 543 6.04 -19.09 22.37
N TYR A 544 6.94 -18.12 22.51
CA TYR A 544 8.34 -18.29 22.15
C TYR A 544 9.22 -18.80 23.29
N PHE A 545 8.87 -18.53 24.55
CA PHE A 545 9.62 -18.98 25.73
C PHE A 545 9.15 -20.33 26.30
N LYS A 546 8.24 -21.05 25.62
CA LYS A 546 7.64 -22.26 26.19
C LYS A 546 8.48 -23.54 26.03
N ASP A 547 9.48 -23.58 25.16
CA ASP A 547 10.48 -24.65 25.02
C ASP A 547 11.76 -24.09 24.36
N ASP A 548 12.89 -24.79 24.47
CA ASP A 548 14.23 -24.34 24.05
C ASP A 548 14.18 -23.72 22.64
N VAL A 549 14.37 -22.40 22.56
CA VAL A 549 14.26 -21.60 21.32
C VAL A 549 15.21 -22.14 20.24
N SER A 550 16.29 -22.81 20.65
CA SER A 550 17.24 -23.53 19.80
C SER A 550 16.62 -24.67 18.98
N ASP A 551 15.56 -25.30 19.48
CA ASP A 551 14.91 -26.43 18.82
C ASP A 551 13.87 -25.98 17.79
N LEU A 552 13.20 -24.84 18.04
CA LEU A 552 12.20 -24.26 17.12
C LEU A 552 12.83 -23.39 16.03
N TYR A 553 13.99 -22.80 16.31
CA TYR A 553 14.71 -21.92 15.39
C TYR A 553 16.23 -22.14 15.53
N PRO A 554 16.82 -23.15 14.85
CA PRO A 554 18.26 -23.33 14.85
C PRO A 554 18.94 -22.03 14.37
N LYS A 555 20.00 -21.63 15.07
CA LYS A 555 20.79 -20.42 14.78
C LYS A 555 21.28 -20.45 13.33
N GLU A 556 20.59 -19.76 12.43
CA GLU A 556 21.07 -19.49 11.07
C GLU A 556 21.47 -18.02 10.86
N VAL A 557 21.50 -17.21 11.93
CA VAL A 557 21.97 -15.82 11.86
C VAL A 557 23.28 -15.70 12.65
N GLU A 558 24.41 -15.87 11.97
CA GLU A 558 25.68 -15.32 12.44
C GLU A 558 25.73 -13.82 12.08
N LEU A 559 26.21 -13.02 13.04
CA LEU A 559 26.26 -11.55 13.05
C LEU A 559 27.18 -10.94 11.99
#